data_AF-A0A1Y2NWV1-F1
#
_entry.id   AF-A0A1Y2NWV1-F1
#
_cell.length_a   1.000
_cell.length_b   1.000
_cell.length_c   1.000
_cell.angle_alpha   90.00
_cell.angle_beta   90.00
_cell.angle_gamma   90.00
#
_symmetry.space_group_name_H-M   'P 1'
#
loop_
_entity.id
_entity.type
_entity.pdbx_description
1 polymer ?
#
loop_
_entity_poly.entity_id
_entity_poly.type
_entity_poly.pdbx_seq_one_letter_code
_entity_poly.pdbx_strand_id
1 'polypeptide(L)'
;MKRLRTVLGYAALPAEVVLVVCLAAGVPVPAPLLYAVELCLAGAVLLGVLVYRRARRAGLPPGDALYEVVPEPVVRLVRHEAGLLASLVRWVLRRPHGTGGGAEAFGYARDQAALMYAFAFVCVVETAGVYWLLRNVPVVHEVTLVLDVYAVLFVLGLHAASVTRPHLLDGRVLRLRQGCHTDLAVPLGAITAVRREPLHAHERADGVLDLTVAAQTSLTLELAEPVEAVGLLGGRRAVRVVRFHADDPRALHAALTRALTRARTAPCPAPDTPA
;
A
#
# COMPACT_ATOMS: atom_id res chain seq x y z
N MET A 1 11.17 -4.43 -28.32
CA MET A 1 11.06 -2.99 -27.98
C MET A 1 10.72 -2.71 -26.52
N LYS A 2 9.78 -3.42 -25.85
CA LYS A 2 9.46 -3.22 -24.42
C LYS A 2 10.69 -3.39 -23.50
N ARG A 3 11.46 -4.48 -23.64
CA ARG A 3 12.68 -4.75 -22.85
C ARG A 3 13.77 -3.68 -22.97
N LEU A 4 14.02 -3.16 -24.18
CA LEU A 4 15.05 -2.15 -24.42
C LEU A 4 14.74 -0.82 -23.71
N ARG A 5 13.45 -0.44 -23.64
CA ARG A 5 12.97 0.78 -22.98
C ARG A 5 13.05 0.69 -21.46
N THR A 6 12.72 -0.49 -20.92
CA THR A 6 12.90 -0.79 -19.50
C THR A 6 14.38 -0.69 -19.14
N VAL A 7 15.27 -1.32 -19.90
CA VAL A 7 16.72 -1.27 -19.65
C VAL A 7 17.27 0.16 -19.72
N LEU A 8 16.83 0.98 -20.69
CA LEU A 8 17.32 2.36 -20.83
C LEU A 8 16.89 3.26 -19.67
N GLY A 9 15.62 3.16 -19.22
CA GLY A 9 15.14 3.93 -18.07
C GLY A 9 15.71 3.46 -16.72
N TYR A 10 15.88 2.15 -16.55
CA TYR A 10 16.50 1.58 -15.34
C TYR A 10 18.01 1.83 -15.25
N ALA A 11 18.69 2.11 -16.37
CA ALA A 11 20.12 2.47 -16.38
C ALA A 11 20.35 3.99 -16.27
N ALA A 12 19.47 4.82 -16.84
CA ALA A 12 19.60 6.27 -16.80
C ALA A 12 19.41 6.86 -15.39
N LEU A 13 18.42 6.36 -14.64
CA LEU A 13 18.15 6.79 -13.26
C LEU A 13 19.35 6.57 -12.30
N PRO A 14 19.96 5.39 -12.20
CA PRO A 14 21.14 5.20 -11.35
C PRO A 14 22.36 5.97 -11.86
N ALA A 15 22.51 6.18 -13.17
CA ALA A 15 23.58 7.00 -13.72
C ALA A 15 23.44 8.48 -13.31
N GLU A 16 22.22 9.00 -13.28
CA GLU A 16 21.92 10.36 -12.80
C GLU A 16 22.19 10.50 -11.29
N VAL A 17 21.78 9.51 -10.49
CA VAL A 17 22.09 9.49 -9.05
C VAL A 17 23.61 9.47 -8.80
N VAL A 18 24.36 8.65 -9.54
CA VAL A 18 25.83 8.60 -9.44
C VAL A 18 26.45 9.94 -9.85
N LEU A 19 25.95 10.59 -10.89
CA LEU A 19 26.40 11.91 -11.31
C LEU A 19 26.17 12.98 -10.24
N VAL A 20 24.98 12.99 -9.63
CA VAL A 20 24.67 13.91 -8.51
C VAL A 20 25.60 13.66 -7.33
N VAL A 21 25.88 12.39 -6.99
CA VAL A 21 26.82 12.03 -5.93
C VAL A 21 28.25 12.45 -6.28
N CYS A 22 28.70 12.25 -7.51
CA CYS A 22 30.02 12.70 -7.96
C CYS A 22 30.16 14.23 -7.89
N LEU A 23 29.16 14.97 -8.36
CA LEU A 23 29.14 16.43 -8.27
C LEU A 23 29.12 16.91 -6.81
N ALA A 24 28.32 16.27 -5.95
CA ALA A 24 28.25 16.59 -4.52
C ALA A 24 29.55 16.26 -3.77
N ALA A 25 30.29 15.24 -4.22
CA ALA A 25 31.60 14.86 -3.70
C ALA A 25 32.75 15.73 -4.25
N GLY A 26 32.46 16.74 -5.07
CA GLY A 26 33.46 17.61 -5.69
C GLY A 26 34.30 16.91 -6.77
N VAL A 27 33.86 15.74 -7.25
CA VAL A 27 34.51 15.04 -8.35
C VAL A 27 34.21 15.79 -9.64
N PRO A 28 35.23 16.24 -10.39
CA PRO A 28 35.01 16.94 -11.64
C PRO A 28 34.36 15.99 -12.65
N VAL A 29 33.11 16.28 -13.00
CA VAL A 29 32.38 15.55 -14.04
C VAL A 29 32.50 16.34 -15.34
N PRO A 30 32.93 15.72 -16.46
CA PRO A 30 32.97 16.39 -17.74
C PRO A 30 31.57 16.79 -18.21
N ALA A 31 31.37 18.06 -18.56
CA ALA A 31 30.12 18.61 -19.09
C ALA A 31 29.41 17.76 -20.17
N PRO A 32 30.10 17.16 -21.17
CA PRO A 32 29.43 16.30 -22.15
C PRO A 32 28.75 15.06 -21.54
N LEU A 33 29.24 14.54 -20.40
CA LEU A 33 28.62 13.42 -19.72
C LEU A 33 27.30 13.82 -19.04
N LEU A 34 27.25 15.03 -18.47
CA LEU A 34 26.02 15.59 -17.89
C LEU A 34 24.95 15.76 -18.95
N TYR A 35 25.27 16.44 -20.06
CA TYR A 35 24.33 16.61 -21.16
C TYR A 35 23.90 15.28 -21.79
N ALA A 36 24.81 14.30 -21.89
CA ALA A 36 24.47 12.98 -22.43
C ALA A 36 23.46 12.23 -21.54
N VAL A 37 23.60 12.29 -20.21
CA VAL A 37 22.64 11.68 -19.28
C VAL A 37 21.31 12.43 -19.30
N GLU A 38 21.33 13.76 -19.29
CA GLU A 38 20.12 14.58 -19.36
C GLU A 38 19.33 14.36 -20.66
N LEU A 39 20.03 14.29 -21.80
CA LEU A 39 19.41 14.02 -23.10
C LEU A 39 18.85 12.59 -23.18
N CYS A 40 19.54 11.61 -22.59
CA CYS A 40 19.03 10.25 -22.45
C CYS A 40 17.76 10.19 -21.60
N LEU A 41 17.72 10.92 -20.48
CA LEU A 41 16.57 11.00 -19.58
C LEU A 41 15.39 11.68 -20.28
N ALA A 42 15.61 12.85 -20.89
CA ALA A 42 14.60 13.59 -21.65
C ALA A 42 14.05 12.76 -22.81
N GLY A 43 14.92 12.05 -23.54
CA GLY A 43 14.53 11.13 -24.60
C GLY A 43 13.67 9.97 -24.08
N ALA A 44 14.02 9.37 -22.94
CA ALA A 44 13.24 8.30 -22.32
C ALA A 44 11.85 8.78 -21.86
N VAL A 45 11.76 9.97 -21.26
CA VAL A 45 10.50 10.62 -20.86
C VAL A 45 9.63 10.92 -22.08
N LEU A 46 10.20 11.54 -23.12
CA LEU A 46 9.49 11.88 -24.36
C LEU A 46 8.93 10.61 -25.04
N LEU A 47 9.74 9.57 -25.16
CA LEU A 47 9.33 8.28 -25.70
C LEU A 47 8.21 7.65 -24.85
N GLY A 48 8.27 7.78 -23.53
CA GLY A 48 7.21 7.39 -22.61
C GLY A 48 5.90 8.12 -22.87
N VAL A 49 5.94 9.45 -22.98
CA VAL A 49 4.77 10.30 -23.28
C VAL A 49 4.17 9.97 -24.65
N LEU A 50 4.99 9.74 -25.68
CA LEU A 50 4.51 9.37 -27.02
C LEU A 50 3.76 8.03 -27.01
N VAL A 51 4.28 7.04 -26.29
CA VAL A 51 3.59 5.74 -26.16
C VAL A 51 2.32 5.85 -25.34
N TYR A 52 2.33 6.62 -24.24
CA TYR A 52 1.11 6.92 -23.49
C TYR A 52 0.05 7.55 -24.39
N ARG A 53 0.42 8.59 -25.16
CA ARG A 53 -0.50 9.28 -26.07
C ARG A 53 -1.00 8.36 -27.19
N ARG A 54 -0.16 7.46 -27.70
CA ARG A 54 -0.56 6.46 -28.71
C ARG A 54 -1.56 5.46 -28.13
N ALA A 55 -1.31 4.94 -26.94
CA ALA A 55 -2.21 4.03 -26.24
C ALA A 55 -3.57 4.70 -25.93
N ARG A 56 -3.55 5.96 -25.47
CA ARG A 56 -4.76 6.76 -25.25
C ARG A 56 -5.53 7.03 -26.55
N ARG A 57 -4.84 7.31 -27.66
CA ARG A 57 -5.46 7.46 -28.99
C ARG A 57 -6.03 6.15 -29.52
N ALA A 58 -5.50 5.00 -29.10
CA ALA A 58 -6.03 3.68 -29.41
C ALA A 58 -7.25 3.29 -28.54
N GLY A 59 -7.73 4.19 -27.67
CA GLY A 59 -8.92 3.97 -26.84
C GLY A 59 -8.68 3.24 -25.53
N LEU A 60 -7.42 2.96 -25.15
CA LEU A 60 -7.12 2.32 -23.87
C LEU A 60 -7.45 3.28 -22.71
N PRO A 61 -8.03 2.76 -21.61
CA PRO A 61 -8.26 3.55 -20.41
C PRO A 61 -6.91 4.02 -19.81
N PRO A 62 -6.92 5.08 -18.99
CA PRO A 62 -5.70 5.73 -18.50
C PRO A 62 -4.74 4.79 -17.77
N GLY A 63 -5.27 3.79 -17.06
CA GLY A 63 -4.49 2.80 -16.33
C GLY A 63 -3.75 1.83 -17.26
N ASP A 64 -4.45 1.29 -18.25
CA ASP A 64 -3.90 0.31 -19.18
C ASP A 64 -2.84 0.94 -20.10
N ALA A 65 -3.07 2.20 -20.50
CA ALA A 65 -2.09 2.99 -21.23
C ALA A 65 -0.81 3.29 -20.40
N LEU A 66 -0.93 3.37 -19.07
CA LEU A 66 0.21 3.61 -18.19
C LEU A 66 1.08 2.35 -18.04
N TYR A 67 0.48 1.17 -18.01
CA TYR A 67 1.19 -0.12 -17.97
C TYR A 67 1.99 -0.41 -19.26
N GLU A 68 1.68 0.27 -20.38
CA GLU A 68 2.50 0.18 -21.59
C GLU A 68 3.81 0.97 -21.51
N VAL A 69 3.87 1.97 -20.64
CA VAL A 69 5.00 2.90 -20.51
C VAL A 69 5.85 2.56 -19.29
N VAL A 70 5.18 2.22 -18.20
CA VAL A 70 5.78 2.03 -16.88
C VAL A 70 5.45 0.60 -16.41
N PRO A 71 6.42 -0.16 -15.87
CA PRO A 71 6.14 -1.47 -15.31
C PRO A 71 5.02 -1.42 -14.26
N GLU A 72 4.16 -2.44 -14.23
CA GLU A 72 3.07 -2.54 -13.25
C GLU A 72 3.51 -2.32 -11.79
N PRO A 73 4.66 -2.86 -11.32
CA PRO A 73 5.15 -2.60 -9.97
C PRO A 73 5.33 -1.12 -9.65
N VAL A 74 5.84 -0.33 -10.59
CA VAL A 74 6.10 1.11 -10.38
C VAL A 74 4.79 1.89 -10.32
N VAL A 75 3.82 1.58 -11.19
CA VAL A 75 2.49 2.21 -11.13
C VAL A 75 1.79 1.89 -9.80
N ARG A 76 1.92 0.66 -9.32
CA ARG A 76 1.37 0.24 -8.02
C ARG A 76 2.07 0.95 -6.86
N LEU A 77 3.38 1.13 -6.92
CA LEU A 77 4.14 1.87 -5.91
C LEU A 77 3.74 3.34 -5.87
N VAL A 78 3.62 4.00 -7.03
CA VAL A 78 3.14 5.40 -7.10
C VAL A 78 1.72 5.52 -6.57
N ARG A 79 0.83 4.57 -6.89
CA ARG A 79 -0.52 4.53 -6.33
C ARG A 79 -0.50 4.34 -4.81
N HIS A 80 0.40 3.51 -4.29
CA HIS A 80 0.58 3.31 -2.87
C HIS A 80 1.01 4.61 -2.19
N GLU A 81 2.02 5.27 -2.73
CA GLU A 81 2.54 6.56 -2.24
C GLU A 81 1.45 7.64 -2.23
N ALA A 82 0.75 7.82 -3.35
CA ALA A 82 -0.39 8.74 -3.44
C ALA A 82 -1.50 8.35 -2.45
N GLY A 83 -1.70 7.05 -2.21
CA GLY A 83 -2.63 6.51 -1.22
C GLY A 83 -2.24 6.89 0.21
N LEU A 84 -0.96 6.80 0.56
CA LEU A 84 -0.42 7.20 1.87
C LEU A 84 -0.61 8.70 2.09
N LEU A 85 -0.21 9.54 1.13
CA LEU A 85 -0.38 11.00 1.20
C LEU A 85 -1.85 11.38 1.33
N ALA A 86 -2.74 10.77 0.53
CA ALA A 86 -4.18 11.01 0.65
C ALA A 86 -4.74 10.54 2.00
N SER A 87 -4.22 9.45 2.56
CA SER A 87 -4.59 8.97 3.89
C SER A 87 -4.08 9.88 5.01
N LEU A 88 -2.90 10.48 4.87
CA LEU A 88 -2.39 11.50 5.78
C LEU A 88 -3.29 12.74 5.80
N VAL A 89 -3.65 13.25 4.62
CA VAL A 89 -4.61 14.37 4.51
C VAL A 89 -5.96 14.00 5.13
N ARG A 90 -6.49 12.80 4.85
CA ARG A 90 -7.74 12.31 5.45
C ARG A 90 -7.67 12.20 6.97
N TRP A 91 -6.53 11.77 7.51
CA TRP A 91 -6.32 11.64 8.94
C TRP A 91 -6.33 13.01 9.62
N VAL A 92 -5.63 14.00 9.05
CA VAL A 92 -5.66 15.40 9.49
C VAL A 92 -7.08 15.97 9.43
N LEU A 93 -7.81 15.71 8.33
CA LEU A 93 -9.20 16.14 8.15
C LEU A 93 -10.22 15.28 8.94
N ARG A 94 -9.77 14.25 9.67
CA ARG A 94 -10.60 13.29 10.41
C ARG A 94 -11.71 12.64 9.56
N ARG A 95 -11.40 12.30 8.31
CA ARG A 95 -12.33 11.68 7.35
C ARG A 95 -11.97 10.24 7.01
N PRO A 96 -12.67 9.24 7.58
CA PRO A 96 -12.44 7.84 7.25
C PRO A 96 -12.72 7.52 5.77
N HIS A 97 -12.07 6.49 5.25
CA HIS A 97 -12.21 6.04 3.87
C HIS A 97 -13.18 4.86 3.75
N GLY A 98 -14.28 5.08 3.03
CA GLY A 98 -15.22 4.02 2.66
C GLY A 98 -16.16 3.59 3.78
N THR A 99 -16.36 4.42 4.81
CA THR A 99 -17.35 4.20 5.88
C THR A 99 -18.77 4.65 5.49
N GLY A 100 -19.03 4.94 4.21
CA GLY A 100 -20.36 5.29 3.71
C GLY A 100 -21.16 4.03 3.35
N GLY A 101 -22.47 4.03 3.62
CA GLY A 101 -23.37 2.96 3.17
C GLY A 101 -23.87 1.99 4.26
N GLY A 102 -23.75 2.33 5.54
CA GLY A 102 -24.32 1.51 6.64
C GLY A 102 -23.45 0.31 7.08
N ALA A 103 -22.25 0.16 6.53
CA ALA A 103 -21.28 -0.84 6.97
C ALA A 103 -20.71 -0.48 8.36
N GLU A 104 -20.58 -1.47 9.24
CA GLU A 104 -19.95 -1.33 10.55
C GLU A 104 -18.43 -1.25 10.38
N ALA A 105 -17.78 -0.26 10.99
CA ALA A 105 -16.34 -0.02 10.86
C ALA A 105 -15.59 -0.44 12.13
N PHE A 106 -14.51 -1.21 11.96
CA PHE A 106 -13.68 -1.73 13.05
C PHE A 106 -12.22 -1.30 12.86
N GLY A 107 -11.69 -0.56 13.83
CA GLY A 107 -10.27 -0.17 13.86
C GLY A 107 -9.34 -1.35 14.16
N TYR A 108 -8.09 -1.23 13.73
CA TYR A 108 -7.01 -2.18 14.02
C TYR A 108 -5.66 -1.48 14.24
N ALA A 109 -5.62 -0.14 14.19
CA ALA A 109 -4.36 0.59 14.10
C ALA A 109 -3.85 1.07 15.47
N ARG A 110 -4.62 0.89 16.54
CA ARG A 110 -4.29 1.43 17.86
C ARG A 110 -3.02 0.79 18.41
N ASP A 111 -2.90 -0.53 18.29
CA ASP A 111 -1.81 -1.29 18.91
C ASP A 111 -0.45 -1.05 18.24
N GLN A 112 -0.44 -0.62 16.97
CA GLN A 112 0.81 -0.18 16.30
C GLN A 112 1.13 1.32 16.50
N ALA A 113 0.25 2.10 17.12
CA ALA A 113 0.43 3.56 17.21
C ALA A 113 1.70 3.95 17.96
N ALA A 114 1.96 3.32 19.12
CA ALA A 114 3.15 3.60 19.92
C ALA A 114 4.45 3.32 19.13
N LEU A 115 4.51 2.19 18.41
CA LEU A 115 5.64 1.84 17.56
C LEU A 115 5.84 2.86 16.43
N MET A 116 4.75 3.27 15.76
CA MET A 116 4.83 4.25 14.67
C MET A 116 5.28 5.64 15.17
N TYR A 117 4.81 6.08 16.33
CA TYR A 117 5.24 7.34 16.93
C TYR A 117 6.69 7.27 17.43
N ALA A 118 7.14 6.13 17.97
CA ALA A 118 8.54 5.93 18.31
C ALA A 118 9.45 6.02 17.09
N PHE A 119 9.08 5.37 15.98
CA PHE A 119 9.82 5.51 14.71
C PHE A 119 9.85 6.95 14.21
N ALA A 120 8.70 7.63 14.17
CA ALA A 120 8.65 9.03 13.74
C ALA A 120 9.52 9.94 14.63
N PHE A 121 9.52 9.72 15.95
CA PHE A 121 10.38 10.44 16.88
C PHE A 121 11.86 10.19 16.61
N VAL A 122 12.27 8.93 16.43
CA VAL A 122 13.66 8.57 16.11
C VAL A 122 14.08 9.23 14.80
N CYS A 123 13.24 9.20 13.76
CA CYS A 123 13.52 9.89 12.49
C CYS A 123 13.77 11.38 12.72
N VAL A 124 12.94 12.08 13.52
CA VAL A 124 13.15 13.52 13.81
C VAL A 124 14.45 13.79 14.57
N VAL A 125 14.79 12.95 15.54
CA VAL A 125 16.06 13.08 16.29
C VAL A 125 17.26 12.83 15.38
N GLU A 126 17.18 11.80 14.54
CA GLU A 126 18.17 11.50 13.50
C GLU A 126 18.34 12.67 12.54
N THR A 127 17.24 13.27 12.05
CA THR A 127 17.26 14.46 11.20
C THR A 127 18.05 15.59 11.85
N ALA A 128 17.83 15.87 13.14
CA ALA A 128 18.55 16.93 13.85
C ALA A 128 20.06 16.65 13.94
N GLY A 129 20.44 15.39 14.19
CA GLY A 129 21.85 14.96 14.23
C GLY A 129 22.52 15.06 12.87
N VAL A 130 21.87 14.56 11.83
CA VAL A 130 22.37 14.56 10.45
C VAL A 130 22.44 15.98 9.88
N TYR A 131 21.44 16.82 10.14
CA TYR A 131 21.45 18.25 9.82
C TYR A 131 22.69 18.95 10.39
N TRP A 132 23.00 18.72 11.67
CA TRP A 132 24.17 19.34 12.31
C TRP A 132 25.51 18.80 11.78
N LEU A 133 25.56 17.52 11.43
CA LEU A 133 26.74 16.86 10.87
C LEU A 133 27.06 17.36 9.46
N LEU A 134 26.03 17.54 8.62
CA LEU A 134 26.16 17.91 7.21
C LEU A 134 26.23 19.42 6.95
N ARG A 135 26.22 20.26 7.99
CA ARG A 135 26.19 21.74 7.87
C ARG A 135 27.26 22.35 6.95
N ASN A 136 28.39 21.68 6.74
CA ASN A 136 29.50 22.17 5.92
C ASN A 136 29.45 21.70 4.45
N VAL A 137 28.46 20.87 4.08
CA VAL A 137 28.31 20.30 2.74
C VAL A 137 26.91 20.66 2.21
N PRO A 138 26.69 21.89 1.71
CA PRO A 138 25.37 22.47 1.53
C PRO A 138 24.44 21.66 0.61
N VAL A 139 24.96 21.08 -0.47
CA VAL A 139 24.13 20.27 -1.39
C VAL A 139 23.63 19.00 -0.72
N VAL A 140 24.51 18.27 -0.03
CA VAL A 140 24.16 17.02 0.67
C VAL A 140 23.23 17.34 1.84
N HIS A 141 23.49 18.43 2.55
CA HIS A 141 22.67 18.90 3.66
C HIS A 141 21.20 19.09 3.25
N GLU A 142 20.92 19.85 2.20
CA GLU A 142 19.56 20.11 1.73
C GLU A 142 18.87 18.84 1.21
N VAL A 143 19.58 18.02 0.44
CA VAL A 143 19.04 16.75 -0.10
C VAL A 143 18.66 15.81 1.05
N THR A 144 19.54 15.65 2.03
CA THR A 144 19.28 14.77 3.17
C THR A 144 18.13 15.31 4.02
N LEU A 145 18.04 16.62 4.25
CA LEU A 145 16.91 17.21 4.95
C LEU A 145 15.57 16.91 4.26
N VAL A 146 15.51 17.00 2.93
CA VAL A 146 14.30 16.65 2.16
C VAL A 146 13.96 15.17 2.32
N LEU A 147 14.95 14.28 2.25
CA LEU A 147 14.76 12.84 2.44
C LEU A 147 14.27 12.51 3.84
N ASP A 148 14.82 13.16 4.86
CA ASP A 148 14.46 12.97 6.26
C ASP A 148 13.01 13.42 6.54
N VAL A 149 12.64 14.61 6.05
CA VAL A 149 11.26 15.11 6.14
C VAL A 149 10.31 14.15 5.43
N TYR A 150 10.68 13.67 4.25
CA TYR A 150 9.89 12.68 3.53
C TYR A 150 9.76 11.36 4.32
N ALA A 151 10.84 10.87 4.95
CA ALA A 151 10.81 9.66 5.77
C ALA A 151 9.84 9.79 6.96
N VAL A 152 9.85 10.94 7.64
CA VAL A 152 8.88 11.23 8.72
C VAL A 152 7.45 11.22 8.18
N LEU A 153 7.19 11.93 7.07
CA LEU A 153 5.87 11.95 6.43
C LEU A 153 5.43 10.57 5.97
N PHE A 154 6.34 9.73 5.50
CA PHE A 154 6.07 8.36 5.07
C PHE A 154 5.65 7.47 6.24
N VAL A 155 6.39 7.50 7.37
CA VAL A 155 6.04 6.76 8.59
C VAL A 155 4.67 7.19 9.11
N LEU A 156 4.41 8.50 9.17
CA LEU A 156 3.10 9.04 9.55
C LEU A 156 2.01 8.64 8.55
N GLY A 157 2.33 8.63 7.25
CA GLY A 157 1.45 8.20 6.17
C GLY A 157 1.03 6.74 6.30
N LEU A 158 1.96 5.85 6.66
CA LEU A 158 1.67 4.43 6.95
C LEU A 158 0.68 4.30 8.12
N HIS A 159 0.93 5.01 9.22
CA HIS A 159 0.02 4.99 10.37
C HIS A 159 -1.36 5.57 10.01
N ALA A 160 -1.38 6.72 9.33
CA ALA A 160 -2.60 7.37 8.87
C ALA A 160 -3.40 6.49 7.90
N ALA A 161 -2.74 5.74 7.02
CA ALA A 161 -3.38 4.79 6.13
C ALA A 161 -4.09 3.69 6.92
N SER A 162 -3.47 3.15 7.97
CA SER A 162 -4.11 2.15 8.83
C SER A 162 -5.29 2.73 9.61
N VAL A 163 -5.16 3.94 10.17
CA VAL A 163 -6.24 4.59 10.96
C VAL A 163 -7.44 4.98 10.09
N THR A 164 -7.19 5.52 8.89
CA THR A 164 -8.27 6.03 8.02
C THR A 164 -8.99 4.94 7.24
N ARG A 165 -8.45 3.72 7.19
CA ARG A 165 -9.01 2.59 6.43
C ARG A 165 -9.31 1.42 7.36
N PRO A 166 -10.35 1.52 8.21
CA PRO A 166 -10.75 0.44 9.10
C PRO A 166 -11.21 -0.79 8.31
N HIS A 167 -11.30 -1.93 8.98
CA HIS A 167 -12.05 -3.07 8.47
C HIS A 167 -13.53 -2.70 8.39
N LEU A 168 -14.20 -3.13 7.32
CA LEU A 168 -15.60 -2.83 7.10
C LEU A 168 -16.39 -4.13 7.05
N LEU A 169 -17.42 -4.23 7.86
CA LEU A 169 -18.40 -5.31 7.80
C LEU A 169 -19.68 -4.77 7.18
N ASP A 170 -19.94 -5.17 5.95
CA ASP A 170 -21.23 -4.99 5.30
C ASP A 170 -22.11 -6.24 5.55
N GLY A 171 -23.41 -6.16 5.24
CA GLY A 171 -24.35 -7.27 5.41
C GLY A 171 -24.03 -8.52 4.58
N ARG A 172 -23.13 -8.42 3.60
CA ARG A 172 -22.74 -9.53 2.69
C ARG A 172 -21.25 -9.83 2.65
N VAL A 173 -20.40 -8.85 2.94
CA VAL A 173 -18.95 -8.92 2.73
C VAL A 173 -18.22 -8.34 3.93
N LEU A 174 -17.23 -9.08 4.41
CA LEU A 174 -16.21 -8.58 5.33
C LEU A 174 -15.02 -8.07 4.51
N ARG A 175 -14.76 -6.77 4.56
CA ARG A 175 -13.61 -6.15 3.88
C ARG A 175 -12.49 -5.93 4.89
N LEU A 176 -11.47 -6.78 4.79
CA LEU A 176 -10.24 -6.69 5.57
C LEU A 176 -9.25 -5.80 4.85
N ARG A 177 -8.66 -4.86 5.57
CA ARG A 177 -7.76 -3.85 5.02
C ARG A 177 -6.52 -3.72 5.87
N GLN A 178 -5.36 -3.57 5.24
CA GLN A 178 -4.12 -3.22 5.92
C GLN A 178 -3.50 -2.04 5.16
N GLY A 179 -3.65 -0.84 5.72
CA GLY A 179 -3.22 0.40 5.10
C GLY A 179 -3.72 0.57 3.67
N CYS A 180 -2.82 1.02 2.78
CA CYS A 180 -3.09 1.22 1.36
C CYS A 180 -2.67 0.03 0.48
N HIS A 181 -2.04 -1.01 1.05
CA HIS A 181 -1.42 -2.08 0.28
C HIS A 181 -2.22 -3.38 0.23
N THR A 182 -3.07 -3.65 1.22
CA THR A 182 -3.92 -4.84 1.23
C THR A 182 -5.38 -4.49 1.40
N ASP A 183 -6.22 -5.02 0.51
CA ASP A 183 -7.67 -4.90 0.56
C ASP A 183 -8.29 -6.22 0.10
N LEU A 184 -8.83 -6.98 1.05
CA LEU A 184 -9.41 -8.31 0.82
C LEU A 184 -10.90 -8.26 1.12
N ALA A 185 -11.72 -8.52 0.11
CA ALA A 185 -13.16 -8.68 0.24
C ALA A 185 -13.48 -10.17 0.44
N VAL A 186 -13.92 -10.54 1.64
CA VAL A 186 -14.31 -11.91 2.00
C VAL A 186 -15.84 -11.98 2.02
N PRO A 187 -16.48 -12.73 1.10
CA PRO A 187 -17.92 -12.97 1.17
C PRO A 187 -18.27 -13.72 2.45
N LEU A 188 -19.33 -13.29 3.15
CA LEU A 188 -19.74 -13.95 4.40
C LEU A 188 -20.13 -15.43 4.19
N GLY A 189 -20.67 -15.77 3.01
CA GLY A 189 -20.99 -17.16 2.65
C GLY A 189 -19.77 -18.07 2.51
N ALA A 190 -18.58 -17.51 2.26
CA ALA A 190 -17.35 -18.27 2.16
C ALA A 190 -16.72 -18.57 3.54
N ILE A 191 -17.22 -17.97 4.63
CA ILE A 191 -16.64 -18.11 5.97
C ILE A 191 -17.22 -19.36 6.66
N THR A 192 -16.34 -20.32 6.93
CA THR A 192 -16.67 -21.55 7.65
C THR A 192 -16.65 -21.31 9.15
N ALA A 193 -15.54 -20.76 9.66
CA ALA A 193 -15.33 -20.54 11.09
C ALA A 193 -14.61 -19.21 11.35
N VAL A 194 -14.91 -18.63 12.51
CA VAL A 194 -14.24 -17.46 13.07
C VAL A 194 -13.75 -17.84 14.46
N ARG A 195 -12.45 -17.67 14.70
CA ARG A 195 -11.82 -17.96 15.99
C ARG A 195 -11.16 -16.70 16.54
N ARG A 196 -11.30 -16.47 17.85
CA ARG A 196 -10.53 -15.46 18.57
C ARG A 196 -9.27 -16.13 19.09
N GLU A 197 -8.16 -15.89 18.42
CA GLU A 197 -6.88 -16.54 18.70
C GLU A 197 -5.79 -15.47 18.64
N PRO A 198 -5.35 -14.94 19.80
CA PRO A 198 -4.23 -14.01 19.84
C PRO A 198 -2.94 -14.75 19.50
N LEU A 199 -2.31 -14.38 18.40
CA LEU A 199 -1.06 -14.97 17.92
C LEU A 199 -0.02 -13.86 17.76
N HIS A 200 1.19 -14.11 18.26
CA HIS A 200 2.35 -13.21 18.17
C HIS A 200 3.51 -13.81 17.35
N ALA A 201 3.41 -15.10 17.01
CA ALA A 201 4.34 -15.81 16.15
C ALA A 201 3.57 -16.37 14.96
N HIS A 202 3.96 -15.97 13.77
CA HIS A 202 3.30 -16.36 12.52
C HIS A 202 4.29 -17.14 11.68
N GLU A 203 4.18 -18.46 11.69
CA GLU A 203 4.87 -19.27 10.69
C GLU A 203 4.20 -19.04 9.33
N ARG A 204 5.02 -18.70 8.35
CA ARG A 204 4.55 -18.47 6.99
C ARG A 204 4.12 -19.80 6.39
N ALA A 205 2.81 -20.03 6.34
CA ALA A 205 2.22 -21.22 5.76
C ALA A 205 1.57 -20.93 4.41
N ASP A 206 1.50 -21.96 3.56
CA ASP A 206 0.80 -21.87 2.28
C ASP A 206 -0.71 -21.77 2.44
N GLY A 207 -1.33 -20.85 1.70
CA GLY A 207 -2.75 -20.53 1.80
C GLY A 207 -3.16 -19.71 3.02
N VAL A 208 -2.22 -19.25 3.86
CA VAL A 208 -2.49 -18.38 5.01
C VAL A 208 -2.10 -16.93 4.71
N LEU A 209 -3.01 -16.00 4.98
CA LEU A 209 -2.77 -14.56 4.93
C LEU A 209 -2.74 -13.97 6.34
N ASP A 210 -1.58 -13.45 6.75
CA ASP A 210 -1.41 -12.78 8.02
C ASP A 210 -1.44 -11.25 7.81
N LEU A 211 -2.46 -10.60 8.38
CA LEU A 211 -2.60 -9.16 8.46
C LEU A 211 -2.19 -8.68 9.85
N THR A 212 -0.89 -8.66 10.09
CA THR A 212 -0.32 -8.38 11.41
C THR A 212 -0.31 -6.88 11.71
N VAL A 213 -0.52 -6.55 12.98
CA VAL A 213 -0.37 -5.20 13.53
C VAL A 213 0.58 -5.31 14.71
N ALA A 214 1.69 -4.58 14.71
CA ALA A 214 2.71 -4.71 15.78
C ALA A 214 3.07 -6.18 16.09
N ALA A 215 3.29 -6.98 15.04
CA ALA A 215 3.62 -8.41 15.10
C ALA A 215 2.55 -9.32 15.75
N GLN A 216 1.28 -8.90 15.79
CA GLN A 216 0.21 -9.71 16.35
C GLN A 216 -1.04 -9.80 15.46
N THR A 217 -1.83 -10.85 15.65
CA THR A 217 -3.19 -11.03 15.13
C THR A 217 -4.11 -11.46 16.26
N SER A 218 -5.38 -11.11 16.22
CA SER A 218 -6.35 -11.44 17.28
C SER A 218 -7.50 -12.34 16.82
N LEU A 219 -7.71 -12.44 15.50
CA LEU A 219 -8.79 -13.21 14.89
C LEU A 219 -8.25 -14.08 13.75
N THR A 220 -8.79 -15.29 13.62
CA THR A 220 -8.52 -16.23 12.54
C THR A 220 -9.83 -16.58 11.84
N LEU A 221 -9.87 -16.41 10.51
CA LEU A 221 -10.95 -16.85 9.64
C LEU A 221 -10.54 -18.10 8.87
N GLU A 222 -11.42 -19.07 8.83
CA GLU A 222 -11.32 -20.24 7.96
C GLU A 222 -12.36 -20.11 6.85
N LEU A 223 -11.91 -20.24 5.60
CA LEU A 223 -12.73 -20.06 4.40
C LEU A 223 -12.99 -21.42 3.74
N ALA A 224 -14.24 -21.66 3.35
CA ALA A 224 -14.65 -22.85 2.60
C ALA A 224 -14.03 -22.85 1.19
N GLU A 225 -14.10 -21.69 0.54
CA GLU A 225 -13.53 -21.47 -0.78
C GLU A 225 -12.32 -20.53 -0.70
N PRO A 226 -11.25 -20.80 -1.47
CA PRO A 226 -10.11 -19.89 -1.53
C PRO A 226 -10.53 -18.51 -2.04
N VAL A 227 -10.13 -17.45 -1.35
CA VAL A 227 -10.32 -16.08 -1.81
C VAL A 227 -8.99 -15.55 -2.35
N GLU A 228 -9.02 -14.84 -3.48
CA GLU A 228 -7.84 -14.25 -4.08
C GLU A 228 -7.42 -12.99 -3.33
N ALA A 229 -6.25 -13.03 -2.69
CA ALA A 229 -5.58 -11.88 -2.11
C ALA A 229 -4.59 -11.28 -3.12
N VAL A 230 -4.65 -9.95 -3.30
CA VAL A 230 -3.73 -9.21 -4.16
C VAL A 230 -2.75 -8.45 -3.29
N GLY A 231 -1.46 -8.78 -3.41
CA GLY A 231 -0.39 -8.07 -2.74
C GLY A 231 -0.09 -6.71 -3.38
N LEU A 232 0.73 -5.91 -2.70
CA LEU A 232 1.10 -4.55 -3.12
C LEU A 232 1.62 -4.48 -4.57
N LEU A 233 2.47 -5.44 -4.96
CA LEU A 233 3.09 -5.48 -6.28
C LEU A 233 2.27 -6.26 -7.32
N GLY A 234 1.02 -6.61 -7.03
CA GLY A 234 0.11 -7.30 -7.95
C GLY A 234 0.20 -8.84 -7.93
N GLY A 235 1.09 -9.41 -7.11
CA GLY A 235 1.12 -10.83 -6.84
C GLY A 235 -0.22 -11.31 -6.28
N ARG A 236 -0.77 -12.37 -6.87
CA ARG A 236 -2.04 -12.97 -6.45
C ARG A 236 -1.78 -14.25 -5.68
N ARG A 237 -2.55 -14.46 -4.63
CA ARG A 237 -2.46 -15.66 -3.80
C ARG A 237 -3.86 -16.08 -3.36
N ALA A 238 -4.23 -17.31 -3.67
CA ALA A 238 -5.42 -17.94 -3.11
C ALA A 238 -5.20 -18.23 -1.62
N VAL A 239 -6.08 -17.71 -0.76
CA VAL A 239 -5.98 -17.84 0.69
C VAL A 239 -7.22 -18.54 1.24
N ARG A 240 -7.00 -19.50 2.13
CA ARG A 240 -8.08 -20.25 2.84
C ARG A 240 -8.14 -19.89 4.31
N VAL A 241 -7.06 -19.37 4.87
CA VAL A 241 -7.02 -18.89 6.25
C VAL A 241 -6.56 -17.44 6.24
N VAL A 242 -7.30 -16.59 6.96
CA VAL A 242 -6.95 -15.18 7.12
C VAL A 242 -6.84 -14.87 8.60
N ARG A 243 -5.63 -14.57 9.05
CA ARG A 243 -5.36 -14.10 10.41
C ARG A 243 -5.21 -12.60 10.38
N PHE A 244 -5.91 -11.90 11.24
CA PHE A 244 -5.88 -10.44 11.24
C PHE A 244 -6.08 -9.87 12.64
N HIS A 245 -5.71 -8.61 12.82
CA HIS A 245 -5.86 -7.90 14.08
C HIS A 245 -7.04 -6.92 14.03
N ALA A 246 -7.70 -6.72 15.17
CA ALA A 246 -8.71 -5.70 15.39
C ALA A 246 -8.55 -5.14 16.80
N ASP A 247 -8.76 -3.83 16.97
CA ASP A 247 -8.60 -3.12 18.25
C ASP A 247 -9.62 -3.64 19.30
N ASP A 248 -10.82 -4.03 18.85
CA ASP A 248 -11.82 -4.74 19.67
C ASP A 248 -12.19 -6.08 19.00
N PRO A 249 -11.43 -7.15 19.29
CA PRO A 249 -11.69 -8.46 18.69
C PRO A 249 -12.99 -9.08 19.21
N ARG A 250 -13.51 -8.65 20.37
CA ARG A 250 -14.77 -9.16 20.92
C ARG A 250 -15.96 -8.57 20.19
N ALA A 251 -15.97 -7.24 19.98
CA ALA A 251 -17.03 -6.57 19.24
C ALA A 251 -17.07 -7.04 17.78
N LEU A 252 -15.92 -7.14 17.11
CA LEU A 252 -15.88 -7.60 15.73
C LEU A 252 -16.33 -9.06 15.61
N HIS A 253 -15.87 -9.95 16.49
CA HIS A 253 -16.33 -11.34 16.50
C HIS A 253 -17.85 -11.43 16.70
N ALA A 254 -18.41 -10.67 17.66
CA ALA A 254 -19.85 -10.66 17.91
C ALA A 254 -20.65 -10.12 16.71
N ALA A 255 -20.17 -9.08 16.03
CA ALA A 255 -20.79 -8.56 14.82
C ALA A 255 -20.74 -9.57 13.67
N LEU A 256 -19.58 -10.24 13.48
CA LEU A 256 -19.42 -11.29 12.48
C LEU A 256 -20.34 -12.47 12.73
N THR A 257 -20.41 -12.98 13.96
CA THR A 257 -21.31 -14.09 14.29
C THR A 257 -22.77 -13.72 14.00
N ARG A 258 -23.21 -12.50 14.36
CA ARG A 258 -24.56 -12.02 14.04
C ARG A 258 -24.80 -11.92 12.52
N ALA A 259 -23.82 -11.43 11.76
CA ALA A 259 -23.93 -11.32 10.30
C ALA A 259 -23.96 -12.70 9.62
N LEU A 260 -23.13 -13.64 10.08
CA LEU A 260 -23.10 -15.02 9.58
C LEU A 260 -24.40 -15.76 9.89
N THR A 261 -24.95 -15.62 11.10
CA THR A 261 -26.25 -16.21 11.44
C THR A 261 -27.33 -15.69 10.50
N ARG A 262 -27.40 -14.36 10.28
CA ARG A 262 -28.37 -13.76 9.34
C ARG A 262 -28.17 -14.24 7.91
N ALA A 263 -26.94 -14.33 7.42
CA ALA A 263 -26.65 -14.81 6.07
C ALA A 263 -27.08 -16.27 5.88
N ARG A 264 -26.94 -17.11 6.92
CA ARG A 264 -27.33 -18.53 6.90
C ARG A 264 -28.83 -18.75 7.11
N THR A 265 -29.53 -17.83 7.78
CA THR A 265 -30.99 -17.89 8.00
C THR A 265 -31.80 -17.11 6.96
N ALA A 266 -31.14 -16.40 6.04
CA ALA A 266 -31.82 -15.76 4.92
C ALA A 266 -32.55 -16.83 4.09
N PRO A 267 -33.87 -16.68 3.82
CA PRO A 267 -34.62 -17.65 3.04
C PRO A 267 -34.00 -17.86 1.66
N CYS A 268 -33.98 -19.10 1.18
CA CYS A 268 -33.66 -19.41 -0.21
C CYS A 268 -34.57 -18.57 -1.13
N PRO A 269 -34.06 -17.92 -2.20
CA PRO A 269 -34.95 -17.27 -3.17
C PRO A 269 -35.97 -18.30 -3.66
N ALA A 270 -37.26 -17.95 -3.58
CA ALA A 270 -38.33 -18.82 -4.03
C ALA A 270 -38.05 -19.23 -5.49
N PRO A 271 -38.24 -20.51 -5.87
CA PRO A 271 -38.03 -20.92 -7.24
C PRO A 271 -38.94 -20.08 -8.14
N ASP A 272 -38.33 -19.43 -9.14
CA ASP A 272 -39.04 -18.63 -10.13
C ASP A 272 -40.17 -19.49 -10.71
N THR A 273 -41.40 -19.02 -10.54
CA THR A 273 -42.58 -19.71 -11.08
C THR A 273 -42.52 -19.54 -12.59
N PRO A 274 -42.41 -20.63 -13.39
CA PRO A 274 -42.47 -20.49 -14.84
C PRO A 274 -43.88 -20.02 -15.23
N ALA A 275 -43.93 -18.99 -16.07
CA ALA A 275 -45.15 -18.44 -16.66
C ALA A 275 -45.79 -19.41 -17.65
#